data_AF-A0A6B9ZAM3-F1
#
_entry.id   AF-A0A6B9ZAM3-F1
#
_cell.length_a   1.000
_cell.length_b   1.000
_cell.length_c   1.000
_cell.angle_alpha   90.00
_cell.angle_beta   90.00
_cell.angle_gamma   90.00
#
_symmetry.space_group_name_H-M   'P 1'
#
loop_
_entity.id
_entity.type
_entity.pdbx_description
1 polymer ?
#
loop_
_entity_poly.entity_id
_entity_poly.type
_entity_poly.pdbx_seq_one_letter_code
_entity_poly.pdbx_strand_id
1 'polypeptide(L)'
;MYNRDENLLNVFGNTALSFLNAVYAEFLFSIKYVDRRKNEHLVQSSTMKYMDKLRMKLEEKAREYIATNRDLLTIDWFHKKLVYLIKQYLQEFLQRTQYLAVAI
;
A
#
# COMPACT_ATOMS: atom_id res chain seq x y z
N MET A 1 -13.29 25.84 -1.31
CA MET A 1 -12.25 25.87 -0.27
C MET A 1 -11.93 24.41 0.03
N TYR A 2 -10.89 23.85 -0.60
CA TYR A 2 -10.50 22.45 -0.39
C TYR A 2 -10.16 22.25 1.09
N ASN A 3 -10.87 21.33 1.73
CA ASN A 3 -10.89 21.18 3.18
C ASN A 3 -9.51 20.72 3.66
N ARG A 4 -9.02 21.22 4.81
CA ARG A 4 -7.68 20.87 5.37
C ARG A 4 -7.49 19.34 5.38
N ASP A 5 -8.54 18.61 5.72
CA ASP A 5 -8.56 17.15 5.80
C ASP A 5 -8.41 16.48 4.43
N GLU A 6 -9.02 17.03 3.37
CA GLU A 6 -8.88 16.52 2.01
C GLU A 6 -7.45 16.68 1.50
N ASN A 7 -6.82 17.81 1.80
CA ASN A 7 -5.41 18.02 1.48
C ASN A 7 -4.53 16.99 2.22
N LEU A 8 -4.77 16.75 3.51
CA LEU A 8 -4.04 15.72 4.26
C LEU A 8 -4.22 14.32 3.68
N LEU A 9 -5.44 13.97 3.26
CA LEU A 9 -5.72 12.70 2.58
C LEU A 9 -4.99 12.60 1.22
N ASN A 10 -4.92 13.69 0.45
CA ASN A 10 -4.20 13.72 -0.82
C ASN A 10 -2.69 13.54 -0.62
N VAL A 11 -2.10 14.20 0.38
CA VAL A 11 -0.66 14.02 0.70
C VAL A 11 -0.38 12.60 1.18
N PHE A 12 -1.28 12.02 2.00
CA PHE A 12 -1.18 10.61 2.37
C PHE A 12 -1.26 9.70 1.15
N GLY A 13 -2.21 9.93 0.23
CA GLY A 13 -2.35 9.19 -1.02
C GLY A 13 -1.08 9.20 -1.87
N ASN A 14 -0.46 10.36 -2.07
CA ASN A 14 0.81 10.48 -2.80
C ASN A 14 1.95 9.70 -2.13
N THR A 15 1.98 9.73 -0.79
CA THR A 15 2.96 8.96 -0.01
C THR A 15 2.72 7.46 -0.15
N ALA A 16 1.46 7.03 -0.06
CA ALA A 16 1.05 5.64 -0.19
C ALA A 16 1.34 5.08 -1.58
N LEU A 17 1.08 5.85 -2.65
CA LEU A 17 1.42 5.49 -4.02
C LEU A 17 2.93 5.32 -4.19
N SER A 18 3.73 6.20 -3.59
CA SER A 18 5.20 6.10 -3.62
C SER A 18 5.69 4.82 -2.92
N PHE A 19 5.10 4.48 -1.77
CA PHE A 19 5.40 3.21 -1.08
C PHE A 19 4.97 1.99 -1.89
N LEU A 20 3.79 2.02 -2.49
CA LEU A 20 3.31 0.95 -3.37
C LEU A 20 4.31 0.69 -4.49
N ASN A 21 4.72 1.74 -5.21
CA ASN A 21 5.65 1.61 -6.33
C ASN A 21 7.02 1.07 -5.90
N ALA A 22 7.57 1.57 -4.79
CA ALA A 22 8.84 1.10 -4.26
C ALA A 22 8.77 -0.38 -3.83
N VAL A 23 7.77 -0.75 -3.05
CA VAL A 23 7.60 -2.13 -2.57
C VAL A 23 7.31 -3.09 -3.72
N TYR A 24 6.54 -2.66 -4.73
CA TYR A 24 6.28 -3.45 -5.92
C TYR A 24 7.53 -3.67 -6.78
N ALA A 25 8.38 -2.65 -6.92
CA ALA A 25 9.66 -2.80 -7.62
C ALA A 25 10.57 -3.81 -6.92
N GLU A 26 10.66 -3.78 -5.58
CA GLU A 26 11.40 -4.78 -4.82
C GLU A 26 10.81 -6.19 -4.98
N PHE A 27 9.48 -6.32 -4.97
CA PHE A 27 8.80 -7.58 -5.24
C PHE A 27 9.22 -8.13 -6.61
N LEU A 28 9.12 -7.33 -7.68
CA LEU A 28 9.49 -7.75 -9.03
C LEU A 28 10.94 -8.22 -9.12
N PHE A 29 11.86 -7.50 -8.45
CA PHE A 29 13.25 -7.91 -8.38
C PHE A 29 13.42 -9.27 -7.69
N SER A 30 12.71 -9.49 -6.58
CA SER A 30 12.81 -10.73 -5.80
C SER A 30 12.33 -11.99 -6.54
N ILE A 31 11.41 -11.84 -7.50
CA ILE A 31 10.87 -12.95 -8.28
C ILE A 31 11.42 -13.02 -9.70
N LYS A 32 12.35 -12.12 -10.07
CA LYS A 32 12.86 -11.96 -11.45
C LYS A 32 13.37 -13.26 -12.08
N TYR A 33 13.96 -14.13 -11.28
CA TYR A 33 14.56 -15.40 -11.72
C TYR A 33 13.76 -16.63 -11.29
N VAL A 34 12.58 -16.44 -10.70
CA VAL A 34 11.72 -17.53 -10.26
C VAL A 34 10.91 -18.01 -11.47
N ASP A 35 11.14 -19.26 -11.88
CA ASP A 35 10.24 -19.94 -12.83
C ASP A 35 8.88 -20.16 -12.15
N ARG A 36 7.92 -19.29 -12.46
CA ARG A 36 6.60 -19.27 -11.84
C ARG A 36 5.79 -20.54 -12.12
N ARG A 37 5.98 -21.18 -13.28
CA ARG A 37 5.25 -22.41 -13.64
C ARG A 37 5.67 -23.60 -12.77
N LYS A 38 6.89 -23.54 -12.23
CA LYS A 38 7.44 -24.58 -11.34
C LYS A 38 7.37 -24.21 -9.86
N ASN A 39 7.34 -22.90 -9.55
CA ASN A 39 7.52 -22.40 -8.19
C ASN A 39 6.45 -21.37 -7.79
N GLU A 40 5.18 -21.65 -8.11
CA GLU A 40 4.06 -20.77 -7.76
C GLU A 40 4.03 -20.42 -6.27
N HIS A 41 4.31 -21.39 -5.39
CA HIS A 41 4.37 -21.20 -3.94
C HIS A 41 5.40 -20.12 -3.51
N LEU A 42 6.55 -20.00 -4.21
CA LEU A 42 7.55 -18.97 -3.92
C LEU A 42 7.04 -17.58 -4.31
N VAL A 43 6.30 -17.50 -5.42
CA VAL A 43 5.65 -16.25 -5.86
C VAL A 43 4.59 -15.84 -4.86
N GLN A 44 3.70 -16.76 -4.45
CA GLN A 44 2.66 -16.49 -3.46
C GLN A 44 3.23 -16.07 -2.11
N SER A 45 4.26 -16.78 -1.62
CA SER A 45 4.97 -16.42 -0.38
C SER A 45 5.61 -15.03 -0.48
N SER A 46 6.24 -14.72 -1.61
CA SER A 46 6.80 -13.38 -1.86
C SER A 46 5.71 -12.31 -1.89
N THR A 47 4.58 -12.57 -2.57
CA THR A 47 3.43 -11.65 -2.60
C THR A 47 2.95 -11.33 -1.19
N MET A 48 2.75 -12.34 -0.34
CA MET A 48 2.34 -12.13 1.06
C MET A 48 3.37 -11.30 1.84
N LYS A 49 4.65 -11.65 1.73
CA LYS A 49 5.76 -10.92 2.38
C LYS A 49 5.77 -9.43 2.01
N TYR A 50 5.68 -9.11 0.72
CA TYR A 50 5.75 -7.72 0.27
C TYR A 50 4.44 -6.96 0.51
N MET A 51 3.29 -7.64 0.49
CA MET A 51 2.01 -7.05 0.93
C MET A 51 2.05 -6.67 2.41
N ASP A 52 2.58 -7.53 3.28
CA ASP A 52 2.75 -7.22 4.70
C ASP A 52 3.72 -6.06 4.91
N LYS A 53 4.82 -6.01 4.15
CA LYS A 53 5.76 -4.87 4.16
C LYS A 53 5.07 -3.56 3.77
N LEU A 54 4.22 -3.57 2.73
CA LEU A 54 3.44 -2.40 2.33
C LEU A 54 2.46 -1.98 3.43
N ARG A 55 1.72 -2.94 4.00
CA ARG A 55 0.77 -2.68 5.10
C ARG A 55 1.47 -1.98 6.27
N MET A 56 2.60 -2.52 6.73
CA MET A 56 3.34 -1.95 7.86
C MET A 56 3.75 -0.51 7.60
N LYS A 57 4.32 -0.21 6.42
CA LYS A 57 4.72 1.16 6.04
C LYS A 57 3.54 2.13 6.01
N LEU A 58 2.41 1.69 5.47
CA LEU A 58 1.20 2.51 5.38
C LEU A 58 0.57 2.78 6.74
N GLU A 59 0.49 1.76 7.60
CA GLU A 59 -0.03 1.88 8.96
C GLU A 59 0.87 2.77 9.84
N GLU A 60 2.19 2.62 9.72
CA GLU A 60 3.16 3.49 10.38
C GLU A 60 2.95 4.95 9.98
N LYS A 61 2.88 5.21 8.67
CA LYS A 61 2.63 6.58 8.18
C LYS A 61 1.27 7.13 8.60
N ALA A 62 0.23 6.30 8.62
CA ALA A 62 -1.09 6.72 9.07
C ALA A 62 -1.07 7.11 10.57
N ARG A 63 -0.35 6.36 11.40
CA ARG A 63 -0.16 6.71 12.82
C ARG A 63 0.56 8.05 12.99
N GLU A 64 1.58 8.33 12.18
CA GLU A 64 2.26 9.64 12.18
C GLU A 64 1.29 10.77 11.80
N TYR A 65 0.48 10.60 10.77
CA TYR A 65 -0.51 11.61 10.32
C TYR A 65 -1.57 11.88 11.39
N ILE A 66 -2.08 10.84 12.05
CA ILE A 66 -3.02 10.96 13.16
C ILE A 66 -2.36 11.67 14.34
N ALA A 67 -1.12 11.29 14.69
CA ALA A 67 -0.42 11.89 15.83
C ALA A 67 -0.09 13.37 15.62
N THR A 68 0.19 13.78 14.39
CA THR A 68 0.53 15.16 14.02
C THR A 68 -0.69 16.06 13.80
N ASN A 69 -1.89 15.50 13.64
CA ASN A 69 -3.13 16.23 13.36
C ASN A 69 -4.24 15.88 14.37
N ARG A 70 -3.89 15.70 15.65
CA ARG A 70 -4.85 15.35 16.73
C ARG A 70 -5.91 16.44 16.99
N ASP A 71 -5.65 17.67 16.53
CA ASP A 71 -6.54 18.83 16.64
C ASP A 71 -7.68 18.83 15.60
N LEU A 72 -7.69 17.88 14.66
CA LEU A 72 -8.77 17.77 13.68
C LEU A 72 -10.10 17.46 14.39
N LEU A 73 -11.07 18.35 14.23
CA LEU A 73 -12.44 18.16 14.71
C LEU A 73 -13.10 16.89 14.13
N THR A 74 -12.58 16.42 12.99
CA THR A 74 -13.06 15.28 12.20
C THR A 74 -12.13 14.06 12.29
N ILE A 75 -11.31 13.95 13.35
CA ILE A 75 -10.25 12.92 13.46
C ILE A 75 -10.76 11.49 13.26
N ASP A 76 -11.95 11.15 13.74
CA ASP A 76 -12.55 9.82 13.54
C ASP A 76 -12.88 9.54 12.07
N TRP A 77 -13.40 10.54 11.36
CA TRP A 77 -13.66 10.45 9.93
C TRP A 77 -12.34 10.31 9.16
N PHE A 78 -11.34 11.11 9.53
CA PHE A 78 -10.01 11.09 8.92
C PHE A 78 -9.34 9.71 9.09
N HIS A 79 -9.39 9.14 10.29
CA HIS A 79 -8.87 7.80 10.56
C HIS A 79 -9.58 6.73 9.72
N LYS A 80 -10.91 6.76 9.62
CA LYS A 80 -11.67 5.84 8.74
C LYS A 80 -11.25 5.96 7.27
N LYS A 81 -11.00 7.18 6.80
CA LYS A 81 -10.52 7.43 5.43
C LYS A 81 -9.10 6.90 5.20
N LEU A 82 -8.21 7.07 6.16
CA LEU A 82 -6.87 6.46 6.10
C LEU A 82 -6.96 4.93 6.01
N VAL A 83 -7.73 4.28 6.89
CA VAL A 83 -7.91 2.82 6.86
C VAL A 83 -8.46 2.35 5.51
N TYR A 84 -9.40 3.10 4.93
CA TYR A 84 -9.93 2.81 3.60
C TYR A 84 -8.85 2.92 2.51
N LEU A 85 -8.09 4.02 2.48
CA LEU A 85 -7.00 4.22 1.52
C LEU A 85 -5.95 3.11 1.64
N ILE A 86 -5.55 2.74 2.86
CA ILE A 86 -4.60 1.63 3.09
C ILE A 86 -5.11 0.35 2.43
N LYS A 87 -6.39 -0.01 2.64
CA LYS A 87 -6.99 -1.19 2.01
C LYS A 87 -6.96 -1.09 0.49
N GLN A 88 -7.22 0.07 -0.10
CA GLN A 88 -7.15 0.27 -1.54
C GLN A 88 -5.74 0.01 -2.09
N TYR A 89 -4.70 0.57 -1.48
CA TYR A 89 -3.32 0.36 -1.95
C TYR A 89 -2.84 -1.09 -1.77
N LEU A 90 -3.31 -1.80 -0.74
CA LEU A 90 -3.05 -3.24 -0.58
C LEU A 90 -3.74 -4.07 -1.68
N GLN A 91 -4.99 -3.73 -2.02
CA GLN A 91 -5.70 -4.37 -3.13
C GLN A 91 -5.03 -4.07 -4.47
N GLU A 92 -4.58 -2.84 -4.68
CA GLU A 92 -3.86 -2.47 -5.90
C GLU A 92 -2.54 -3.26 -6.03
N PHE A 93 -1.80 -3.43 -4.94
CA PHE A 93 -0.61 -4.31 -4.92
C PHE A 93 -0.97 -5.73 -5.37
N LEU A 94 -2.00 -6.34 -4.76
CA LEU A 94 -2.45 -7.68 -5.12
C LEU A 94 -2.84 -7.78 -6.59
N GLN A 95 -3.63 -6.83 -7.09
CA GLN A 95 -4.02 -6.79 -8.51
C GLN A 95 -2.81 -6.74 -9.43
N ARG A 96 -1.83 -5.85 -9.16
CA ARG A 96 -0.59 -5.77 -9.95
C ARG A 96 0.16 -7.11 -9.97
N THR A 97 0.21 -7.82 -8.84
CA THR A 97 0.86 -9.14 -8.78
C THR A 97 0.10 -10.22 -9.55
N GLN A 98 -1.23 -10.16 -9.58
CA GLN A 98 -2.11 -11.08 -10.33
C GLN A 98 -2.06 -10.83 -11.83
N TYR A 99 -2.03 -9.57 -12.29
CA TYR A 99 -1.86 -9.27 -13.71
C TYR A 99 -0.53 -9.79 -14.27
N LEU A 100 0.53 -9.78 -13.45
CA LEU A 100 1.80 -10.41 -13.82
C LEU A 100 1.65 -11.94 -14.05
N ALA A 101 0.63 -12.59 -13.47
CA ALA A 101 0.36 -14.01 -13.65
C ALA A 101 -0.41 -14.32 -14.94
N VAL A 102 -1.10 -13.33 -15.54
CA VAL A 102 -1.88 -13.50 -16.78
C VAL A 102 -1.07 -13.13 -18.04
N ALA A 103 -0.05 -12.29 -17.91
CA ALA A 103 0.70 -11.74 -19.04
C ALA A 103 1.91 -12.60 -19.53
N ILE A 104 2.06 -13.85 -19.05
CA ILE A 104 3.17 -14.79 -19.35
C ILE A 104 2.62 -16.22 -19.52
#